data_AF-A0A8J6PE26-F1
#
_entry.id   AF-A0A8J6PE26-F1
#
_cell.length_a   1.000
_cell.length_b   1.000
_cell.length_c   1.000
_cell.angle_alpha   90.00
_cell.angle_beta   90.00
_cell.angle_gamma   90.00
#
_symmetry.space_group_name_H-M   'P 1'
#
loop_
_entity.id
_entity.type
_entity.pdbx_description
1 polymer ?
#
loop_
_entity_poly.entity_id
_entity_poly.type
_entity_poly.pdbx_seq_one_letter_code
_entity_poly.pdbx_strand_id
1 'polypeptide(L)'
;MAHGEYGGGSDSAFPSGRPSRRFGSTEHLATEAIAAYVDGELRMGAHMRAAQHLALCPECAAEVDAQQQARGALRRSGEIAMPRSLFGALSQIPMGEFPRCPSESPFGPEAQANFTTESKRWSLRRRK
;
A
#
# COMPACT_ATOMS: atom_id res chain seq x y z
N MET A 1 -12.83 40.79 46.28
CA MET A 1 -12.17 39.89 45.31
C MET A 1 -12.54 38.46 45.67
N ALA A 2 -13.57 37.91 45.04
CA ALA A 2 -13.97 36.51 45.19
C ALA A 2 -13.66 35.82 43.86
N HIS A 3 -12.73 34.86 43.90
CA HIS A 3 -12.35 34.03 42.78
C HIS A 3 -13.43 32.98 42.57
N GLY A 4 -14.27 33.17 41.56
CA GLY A 4 -15.25 32.21 41.08
C GLY A 4 -14.65 31.33 39.99
N GLU A 5 -14.92 30.03 40.11
CA GLU A 5 -14.27 28.90 39.48
C GLU A 5 -14.49 28.81 37.97
N TYR A 6 -13.43 28.48 37.21
CA TYR A 6 -13.53 28.13 35.80
C TYR A 6 -13.83 26.62 35.67
N GLY A 7 -15.10 26.27 35.63
CA GLY A 7 -15.56 24.96 35.18
C GLY A 7 -15.65 24.93 33.66
N GLY A 8 -15.13 23.87 33.02
CA GLY A 8 -15.35 23.67 31.59
C GLY A 8 -14.42 22.67 30.92
N GLY A 9 -14.42 21.43 31.39
CA GLY A 9 -13.76 20.33 30.70
C GLY A 9 -14.32 20.11 29.30
N SER A 10 -13.42 19.90 28.34
CA SER A 10 -13.75 19.24 27.07
C SER A 10 -12.51 18.50 26.56
N ASP A 11 -12.15 17.43 27.27
CA ASP A 11 -11.32 16.37 26.70
C ASP A 11 -12.09 15.73 25.55
N SER A 12 -11.88 16.29 24.36
CA SER A 12 -12.40 15.76 23.11
C SER A 12 -11.58 14.52 22.75
N ALA A 13 -11.87 13.42 23.43
CA ALA A 13 -11.31 12.11 23.11
C ALA A 13 -11.88 11.65 21.75
N PHE A 14 -11.19 11.99 20.67
CA PHE A 14 -11.47 11.41 19.36
C PHE A 14 -11.26 9.89 19.43
N PRO A 15 -12.28 9.05 19.14
CA PRO A 15 -12.09 7.61 19.08
C PRO A 15 -11.34 7.26 17.79
N SER A 16 -10.03 7.48 17.78
CA SER A 16 -9.11 7.09 16.71
C SER A 16 -8.80 5.60 16.83
N GLY A 17 -9.83 4.78 16.67
CA GLY A 17 -9.69 3.34 16.70
C GLY A 17 -10.96 2.70 16.17
N ARG A 18 -10.97 2.39 14.86
CA ARG A 18 -11.93 1.41 14.36
C ARG A 18 -11.78 0.16 15.23
N PRO A 19 -12.88 -0.39 15.81
CA PRO A 19 -12.77 -1.58 16.62
C PRO A 19 -12.06 -2.66 15.81
N SER A 20 -10.96 -3.17 16.33
CA SER A 20 -10.25 -4.28 15.71
C SER A 20 -11.26 -5.42 15.60
N ARG A 21 -11.66 -5.77 14.38
CA ARG A 21 -12.50 -6.93 14.14
C ARG A 21 -11.86 -8.12 14.85
N ARG A 22 -12.57 -8.66 15.84
CA ARG A 22 -12.34 -10.02 16.31
C ARG A 22 -12.84 -10.91 15.18
N PHE A 23 -12.02 -11.86 14.77
CA PHE A 23 -12.48 -12.85 13.82
C PHE A 23 -13.36 -13.88 14.61
N GLY A 24 -14.10 -14.78 13.97
CA GLY A 24 -14.90 -15.84 14.64
C GLY A 24 -14.66 -17.24 14.03
N SER A 25 -14.69 -18.32 14.85
CA SER A 25 -14.02 -19.67 14.73
C SER A 25 -13.95 -20.42 13.38
N THR A 26 -14.48 -19.89 12.29
CA THR A 26 -14.03 -20.12 10.90
C THR A 26 -12.96 -19.10 10.47
N GLU A 27 -12.17 -18.63 11.43
CA GLU A 27 -11.39 -17.39 11.37
C GLU A 27 -9.91 -17.64 11.15
N HIS A 28 -9.56 -18.12 9.96
CA HIS A 28 -8.17 -18.06 9.55
C HIS A 28 -7.78 -16.61 9.25
N LEU A 29 -6.50 -16.30 9.41
CA LEU A 29 -5.95 -15.05 8.87
C LEU A 29 -6.27 -14.97 7.38
N ALA A 30 -6.74 -13.81 6.93
CA ALA A 30 -6.91 -13.58 5.49
C ALA A 30 -5.57 -13.71 4.77
N THR A 31 -5.56 -14.19 3.52
CA THR A 31 -4.33 -14.43 2.76
C THR A 31 -3.47 -13.18 2.63
N GLU A 32 -4.09 -11.99 2.50
CA GLU A 32 -3.39 -10.71 2.49
C GLU A 32 -2.72 -10.38 3.83
N ALA A 33 -3.31 -10.81 4.95
CA ALA A 33 -2.74 -10.61 6.28
C ALA A 33 -1.54 -11.53 6.51
N ILE A 34 -1.59 -12.77 5.97
CA ILE A 34 -0.47 -13.72 5.99
C ILE A 34 0.71 -13.15 5.18
N ALA A 35 0.45 -12.67 3.96
CA ALA A 35 1.49 -12.04 3.13
C ALA A 35 2.12 -10.84 3.81
N ALA A 36 1.30 -9.91 4.33
CA ALA A 36 1.79 -8.74 5.05
C ALA A 36 2.55 -9.11 6.34
N TYR A 37 2.19 -10.21 7.01
CA TYR A 37 2.92 -10.72 8.17
C TYR A 37 4.32 -11.23 7.76
N VAL A 38 4.39 -12.05 6.71
CA VAL A 38 5.65 -12.64 6.19
C VAL A 38 6.59 -11.57 5.64
N ASP A 39 6.05 -10.54 4.99
CA ASP A 39 6.84 -9.43 4.45
C ASP A 39 7.20 -8.38 5.52
N GLY A 40 6.58 -8.43 6.70
CA GLY A 40 6.84 -7.50 7.81
C GLY A 40 6.15 -6.15 7.66
N GLU A 41 5.10 -6.07 6.85
CA GLU A 41 4.38 -4.83 6.53
C GLU A 41 3.21 -4.53 7.49
N LEU A 42 2.89 -5.44 8.41
CA LEU A 42 1.88 -5.21 9.42
C LEU A 42 2.34 -4.20 10.48
N ARG A 43 1.45 -3.26 10.84
CA ARG A 43 1.64 -2.42 12.03
C ARG A 43 1.74 -3.28 13.30
N MET A 44 2.50 -2.81 14.29
CA MET A 44 2.79 -3.56 15.53
C MET A 44 1.58 -4.24 16.18
N GLY A 45 0.46 -3.52 16.37
CA GLY A 45 -0.74 -4.10 16.98
C GLY A 45 -1.45 -5.16 16.12
N ALA A 46 -1.31 -5.13 14.80
CA ALA A 46 -1.80 -6.19 13.92
C ALA A 46 -0.83 -7.38 13.91
N HIS A 47 0.48 -7.10 13.93
CA HIS A 47 1.52 -8.12 14.01
C HIS A 47 1.38 -8.98 15.27
N MET A 48 1.19 -8.37 16.45
CA MET A 48 1.01 -9.10 17.71
C MET A 48 -0.22 -10.02 17.69
N ARG A 49 -1.34 -9.54 17.13
CA ARG A 49 -2.56 -10.35 16.99
C ARG A 49 -2.36 -11.51 16.02
N ALA A 50 -1.69 -11.27 14.90
CA ALA A 50 -1.35 -12.33 13.95
C ALA A 50 -0.42 -13.37 14.59
N ALA A 51 0.64 -12.94 15.28
CA ALA A 51 1.56 -13.83 15.99
C ALA A 51 0.84 -14.69 17.04
N GLN A 52 -0.06 -14.10 17.82
CA GLN A 52 -0.90 -14.84 18.77
C GLN A 52 -1.77 -15.89 18.06
N HIS A 53 -2.38 -15.53 16.93
CA HIS A 53 -3.20 -16.47 16.15
C HIS A 53 -2.36 -17.62 15.59
N LEU A 54 -1.16 -17.34 15.05
CA LEU A 54 -0.26 -18.37 14.52
C LEU A 54 0.19 -19.37 15.59
N ALA A 55 0.33 -18.93 16.84
CA ALA A 55 0.64 -19.84 17.95
C ALA A 55 -0.52 -20.81 18.29
N LEU A 56 -1.75 -20.49 17.87
CA LEU A 56 -2.95 -21.25 18.19
C LEU A 56 -3.52 -22.01 16.97
N CYS A 57 -3.21 -21.57 15.75
CA CYS A 57 -3.75 -22.15 14.51
C CYS A 57 -2.63 -22.71 13.61
N PRO A 58 -2.48 -24.05 13.55
CA PRO A 58 -1.42 -24.69 12.75
C PRO A 58 -1.62 -24.51 11.24
N GLU A 59 -2.85 -24.35 10.75
CA GLU A 59 -3.14 -24.12 9.33
C GLU A 59 -2.57 -22.78 8.85
N CYS A 60 -2.81 -21.70 9.61
CA CYS A 60 -2.21 -20.41 9.29
C CYS A 60 -0.69 -20.40 9.45
N ALA A 61 -0.14 -21.17 10.40
CA ALA A 61 1.30 -21.35 10.52
C ALA A 61 1.89 -22.05 9.28
N ALA A 62 1.22 -23.09 8.78
CA ALA A 62 1.64 -23.78 7.56
C ALA A 62 1.59 -22.87 6.32
N GLU A 63 0.57 -22.00 6.21
CA GLU A 63 0.51 -21.00 5.13
C GLU A 63 1.65 -19.97 5.22
N VAL A 64 1.97 -19.50 6.43
CA VAL A 64 3.12 -18.62 6.68
C VAL A 64 4.42 -19.28 6.25
N ASP A 65 4.63 -20.55 6.60
CA ASP A 65 5.83 -21.29 6.21
C ASP A 65 5.93 -21.48 4.70
N ALA A 66 4.81 -21.81 4.03
CA ALA A 66 4.76 -21.94 2.58
C ALA A 66 5.13 -20.62 1.87
N GLN A 67 4.62 -19.49 2.35
CA GLN A 67 4.95 -18.17 1.80
C GLN A 67 6.41 -17.78 2.08
N GLN A 68 6.94 -18.09 3.27
CA GLN A 68 8.36 -17.87 3.57
C GLN A 68 9.28 -18.69 2.66
N GLN A 69 8.94 -19.94 2.39
CA GLN A 69 9.68 -20.78 1.45
C GLN A 69 9.66 -20.20 0.03
N ALA A 70 8.50 -19.74 -0.42
CA ALA A 70 8.37 -19.07 -1.72
C ALA A 70 9.21 -17.78 -1.80
N ARG A 71 9.15 -16.94 -0.77
CA ARG A 71 9.99 -15.72 -0.65
C ARG A 71 11.48 -16.07 -0.67
N GLY A 72 11.87 -17.11 0.05
CA GLY A 72 13.25 -17.62 0.04
C GLY A 72 13.69 -18.11 -1.33
N ALA A 73 12.82 -18.83 -2.05
CA ALA A 73 13.12 -19.29 -3.40
C ALA A 73 13.33 -18.12 -4.38
N LEU A 74 12.48 -17.09 -4.32
CA LEU A 74 12.61 -15.87 -5.12
C LEU A 74 13.90 -15.10 -4.79
N ARG A 75 14.30 -15.04 -3.52
CA ARG A 75 15.57 -14.40 -3.13
C ARG A 75 16.79 -15.19 -3.64
N ARG A 76 16.68 -16.52 -3.73
CA ARG A 76 17.74 -17.39 -4.24
C ARG A 76 17.78 -17.48 -5.77
N SER A 77 16.74 -17.07 -6.49
CA SER A 77 16.71 -17.15 -7.97
C SER A 77 17.66 -16.18 -8.68
N GLY A 78 18.39 -15.35 -7.93
CA GLY A 78 19.40 -14.44 -8.46
C GLY A 78 18.86 -13.04 -8.71
N GLU A 79 19.79 -12.12 -8.94
CA GLU A 79 19.47 -10.72 -9.24
C GLU A 79 18.87 -10.60 -10.64
N ILE A 80 17.74 -9.89 -10.75
CA ILE A 80 17.16 -9.57 -12.04
C ILE A 80 17.94 -8.39 -12.63
N ALA A 81 18.91 -8.69 -13.50
CA ALA A 81 19.66 -7.67 -14.20
C ALA A 81 18.80 -6.94 -15.25
N MET A 82 19.00 -5.63 -15.38
CA MET A 82 18.33 -4.85 -16.41
C MET A 82 18.85 -5.24 -17.81
N PRO A 83 17.97 -5.57 -18.78
CA PRO A 83 18.39 -5.82 -20.15
C PRO A 83 19.10 -4.58 -20.74
N ARG A 84 20.25 -4.78 -21.39
CA ARG A 84 21.07 -3.68 -21.95
C ARG A 84 20.31 -2.82 -22.95
N SER A 85 19.38 -3.42 -23.72
CA SER A 85 18.51 -2.71 -24.66
C SER A 85 17.57 -1.74 -23.96
N LEU A 86 16.97 -2.13 -22.84
CA LEU A 86 16.10 -1.27 -22.04
C LEU A 86 16.91 -0.14 -21.39
N PHE A 87 18.09 -0.45 -20.84
CA PHE A 87 18.97 0.57 -20.29
C PHE A 87 19.35 1.61 -21.35
N GLY A 88 19.71 1.16 -22.56
CA GLY A 88 19.98 2.05 -23.69
C GLY A 88 18.79 2.96 -24.01
N ALA A 89 17.57 2.40 -24.11
CA ALA A 89 16.37 3.19 -24.36
C ALA A 89 16.08 4.21 -23.24
N LEU A 90 16.20 3.82 -21.98
CA LEU A 90 15.99 4.72 -20.84
C LEU A 90 17.03 5.84 -20.79
N SER A 91 18.28 5.58 -21.17
CA SER A 91 19.34 6.59 -21.19
C SER A 91 19.10 7.71 -22.22
N GLN A 92 18.21 7.49 -23.19
CA GLN A 92 17.85 8.47 -24.22
C GLN A 92 16.62 9.28 -23.86
N ILE A 93 15.96 9.02 -22.71
CA ILE A 93 14.83 9.82 -22.26
C ILE A 93 15.35 11.21 -21.85
N PRO A 94 14.92 12.29 -22.51
CA PRO A 94 15.33 13.63 -22.13
C PRO A 94 14.83 13.96 -20.73
N MET A 95 15.76 14.30 -19.82
CA MET A 95 15.45 14.71 -18.44
C MET A 95 15.16 16.22 -18.32
N GLY A 96 15.06 16.94 -19.45
CA GLY A 96 14.92 18.39 -19.50
C GLY A 96 13.48 18.88 -19.36
N GLU A 97 13.31 20.10 -18.82
CA GLU A 97 12.02 20.74 -18.58
C GLU A 97 11.06 20.56 -19.76
N PHE A 98 9.90 19.96 -19.48
CA PHE A 98 8.77 20.05 -20.38
C PHE A 98 8.56 21.55 -20.68
N PRO A 99 8.51 21.97 -21.96
CA PRO A 99 8.16 23.35 -22.28
C PRO A 99 6.84 23.62 -21.57
N ARG A 100 6.85 24.57 -20.61
CA ARG A 100 5.62 25.00 -19.94
C ARG A 100 4.65 25.32 -21.06
N CYS A 101 3.54 24.59 -21.08
CA CYS A 101 2.43 24.90 -21.99
C CYS A 101 2.17 26.40 -21.83
N PRO A 102 2.32 27.23 -22.88
CA PRO A 102 2.07 28.65 -22.74
C PRO A 102 0.63 28.78 -22.27
N SER A 103 0.44 29.31 -21.06
CA SER A 103 -0.87 29.67 -20.56
C SER A 103 -1.33 30.91 -21.33
N GLU A 104 -1.64 30.75 -22.61
CA GLU A 104 -2.45 31.71 -23.33
C GLU A 104 -3.89 31.27 -23.16
N SER A 105 -4.52 31.83 -22.14
CA SER A 105 -5.97 31.87 -22.01
C SER A 105 -6.47 33.11 -22.76
N PRO A 106 -7.30 32.97 -23.80
CA PRO A 106 -8.13 34.07 -24.25
C PRO A 106 -9.64 33.83 -24.12
N PHE A 107 -10.14 32.66 -23.70
CA PHE A 107 -11.59 32.40 -23.67
C PHE A 107 -12.06 31.63 -22.42
N GLY A 108 -13.20 32.07 -21.88
CA GLY A 108 -13.78 31.76 -20.57
C GLY A 108 -14.35 30.34 -20.36
N PRO A 109 -15.18 30.13 -19.32
CA PRO A 109 -15.43 28.81 -18.73
C PRO A 109 -16.50 28.03 -19.49
N GLU A 110 -16.14 27.38 -20.60
CA GLU A 110 -16.95 26.29 -21.15
C GLU A 110 -16.09 25.39 -22.05
N ALA A 111 -16.43 24.10 -22.10
CA ALA A 111 -15.79 23.03 -22.87
C ALA A 111 -14.57 22.34 -22.22
N GLN A 112 -14.85 21.60 -21.16
CA GLN A 112 -14.26 20.27 -21.01
C GLN A 112 -14.72 19.41 -22.20
N ALA A 113 -13.84 19.13 -23.16
CA ALA A 113 -13.97 17.97 -24.02
C ALA A 113 -12.61 17.68 -24.70
N ASN A 114 -12.22 16.41 -24.65
CA ASN A 114 -11.19 15.77 -25.48
C ASN A 114 -9.78 15.68 -24.86
N PHE A 115 -9.71 15.03 -23.70
CA PHE A 115 -8.50 14.33 -23.29
C PHE A 115 -8.33 13.06 -24.15
N THR A 116 -7.87 13.22 -25.39
CA THR A 116 -7.37 12.11 -26.21
C THR A 116 -5.88 12.30 -26.43
N THR A 117 -5.11 12.04 -25.37
CA THR A 117 -3.74 11.56 -25.55
C THR A 117 -3.74 10.14 -25.02
N GLU A 118 -3.60 9.20 -25.95
CA GLU A 118 -3.49 7.77 -25.72
C GLU A 118 -2.32 7.49 -24.78
N SER A 119 -2.61 7.59 -23.49
CA SER A 119 -1.81 6.98 -22.43
C SER A 119 -1.95 5.50 -22.64
N LYS A 120 -0.94 4.88 -23.27
CA LYS A 120 -0.81 3.42 -23.37
C LYS A 120 -0.81 2.87 -21.96
N ARG A 121 -2.01 2.51 -21.50
CA ARG A 121 -2.30 1.80 -20.27
C ARG A 121 -1.44 0.55 -20.30
N TRP A 122 -0.38 0.60 -19.52
CA TRP A 122 0.43 -0.53 -19.13
C TRP A 122 -0.51 -1.71 -18.88
N SER A 123 -0.51 -2.63 -19.84
CA SER A 123 -1.27 -3.87 -19.73
C SER A 123 -0.44 -4.78 -18.85
N LEU A 124 -0.49 -4.52 -17.54
CA LEU A 124 -0.10 -5.46 -16.50
C LEU A 124 -1.08 -6.62 -16.54
N ARG A 125 -0.97 -7.47 -17.56
CA ARG A 125 -1.41 -8.85 -17.45
C ARG A 125 -0.46 -9.55 -16.49
N ARG A 126 -0.65 -9.27 -15.18
CA ARG A 126 -0.38 -10.25 -14.13
C ARG A 126 -1.60 -11.17 -14.04
N ARG A 127 -1.34 -12.43 -13.74
CA ARG A 127 -2.12 -13.67 -13.93
C ARG A 127 -1.69 -14.34 -15.24
N LYS A 128 -1.09 -15.54 -15.23
CA LYS A 128 -1.18 -16.65 -14.27
C LYS A 128 0.11 -17.46 -14.31
#